data_AF-A0A4Y9PA90-F1
#
_entry.id   AF-A0A4Y9PA90-F1
#
_cell.length_a   1.000
_cell.length_b   1.000
_cell.length_c   1.000
_cell.angle_alpha   90.00
_cell.angle_beta   90.00
_cell.angle_gamma   90.00
#
_symmetry.space_group_name_H-M   'P 1'
#
loop_
_entity.id
_entity.type
_entity.pdbx_description
1 polymer ?
#
loop_
_entity_poly.entity_id
_entity_poly.type
_entity_poly.pdbx_seq_one_letter_code
_entity_poly.pdbx_strand_id
1 'polypeptide(L)'
;MVSLLARLPRRGRDGGGPGALSLGWLAIAAILAVDIAGLAGLGLAIVVVQTLDPAGGLPFGGSTALAGQLWLLAQGGELELGSGPLVLAPLLLTLGIAWGLSRAGRGVARAHEITGGAAAARAVGLLVGAHLLVSLLLVAVLDATTGGIGLLRTAAGVTVLALASVGWGVARESGLLDALLDRLPGAARPLLRGVLAGLLAALALCTAVVAVALVSDAQGYAALSGSLGGAAAGAAGLLGLGLLLLPNASAAVLGLAAGPGFHVGTGTLVSVHGVTLGAVPALPLLAALPDTQAVPLIAFVSQAVPALAGLVAGITVGRWFTGGGSVLAALTGILAGVLLGVVSGALVWVAGGSLGDGALAQVGAPAVATGIAVAAQSGLAAALAAAVARWRALG
;
A
#
# COMPACT_ATOMS: atom_id res chain seq x y z
N MET A 1 -41.14 17.59 37.83
CA MET A 1 -40.01 18.54 37.70
C MET A 1 -39.71 18.69 36.22
N VAL A 2 -39.88 19.92 35.73
CA VAL A 2 -39.98 20.29 34.31
C VAL A 2 -38.59 20.32 33.67
N SER A 3 -38.46 19.72 32.49
CA SER A 3 -37.25 19.66 31.67
C SER A 3 -36.84 21.06 31.20
N LEU A 4 -35.77 21.58 31.79
CA LEU A 4 -35.20 22.92 31.52
C LEU A 4 -34.10 22.92 30.43
N LEU A 5 -33.93 21.82 29.69
CA LEU A 5 -32.89 21.70 28.65
C LEU A 5 -33.38 21.90 27.22
N ALA A 6 -34.64 22.31 27.01
CA ALA A 6 -35.25 22.42 25.68
C ALA A 6 -35.15 23.82 25.04
N ARG A 7 -34.15 24.65 25.37
CA ARG A 7 -33.92 25.95 24.71
C ARG A 7 -32.44 26.25 24.52
N LEU A 8 -31.79 25.50 23.64
CA LEU A 8 -30.66 26.05 22.90
C LEU A 8 -31.20 26.74 21.65
N PRO A 9 -30.93 28.04 21.44
CA PRO A 9 -31.39 28.75 20.27
C PRO A 9 -30.76 28.13 19.02
N ARG A 10 -31.61 27.68 18.09
CA ARG A 10 -31.24 27.45 16.69
C ARG A 10 -30.52 28.71 16.21
N ARG A 11 -29.21 28.59 15.99
CA ARG A 11 -28.40 29.64 15.38
C ARG A 11 -28.98 29.90 13.99
N GLY A 12 -29.68 31.02 13.86
CA GLY A 12 -30.19 31.52 12.58
C GLY A 12 -29.03 31.64 11.61
N ARG A 13 -29.20 31.00 10.45
CA ARG A 13 -28.24 30.99 9.35
C ARG A 13 -28.68 32.06 8.37
N ASP A 14 -28.51 33.32 8.76
CA ASP A 14 -28.64 34.49 7.88
C ASP A 14 -27.41 35.39 8.08
N GLY A 15 -26.65 35.62 7.02
CA GLY A 15 -25.52 36.55 6.99
C GLY A 15 -24.24 35.92 6.48
N GLY A 16 -23.80 36.30 5.28
CA GLY A 16 -22.55 35.87 4.67
C GLY A 16 -21.36 36.02 5.62
N GLY A 17 -20.74 34.89 5.96
CA GLY A 17 -19.51 34.87 6.75
C GLY A 17 -18.33 35.39 5.93
N PRO A 18 -17.41 36.14 6.53
CA PRO A 18 -16.21 36.59 5.84
C PRO A 18 -15.31 35.40 5.47
N GLY A 19 -14.98 35.26 4.17
CA GLY A 19 -13.74 34.60 3.73
C GLY A 19 -13.74 33.08 3.52
N ALA A 20 -14.83 32.44 3.11
CA ALA A 20 -14.73 31.05 2.66
C ALA A 20 -13.88 30.98 1.38
N LEU A 21 -12.71 30.33 1.44
CA LEU A 21 -11.84 30.10 0.28
C LEU A 21 -12.65 29.45 -0.85
N SER A 22 -12.37 29.84 -2.10
CA SER A 22 -12.97 29.15 -3.24
C SER A 22 -12.54 27.68 -3.25
N LEU A 23 -13.36 26.80 -3.83
CA LEU A 23 -13.07 25.36 -3.92
C LEU A 23 -11.67 25.08 -4.50
N GLY A 24 -11.25 25.86 -5.50
CA GLY A 24 -9.91 25.75 -6.09
C GLY A 24 -8.80 26.11 -5.11
N TRP A 25 -8.92 27.23 -4.40
CA TRP A 25 -7.93 27.65 -3.40
C TRP A 25 -7.84 26.69 -2.22
N LEU A 26 -8.97 26.17 -1.75
CA LEU A 26 -8.97 25.17 -0.69
C LEU A 26 -8.34 23.85 -1.15
N ALA A 27 -8.62 23.40 -2.39
CA ALA A 27 -8.00 22.22 -2.96
C ALA A 27 -6.47 22.37 -3.05
N ILE A 28 -5.99 23.50 -3.57
CA ILE A 28 -4.55 23.80 -3.65
C ILE A 28 -3.93 23.79 -2.25
N ALA A 29 -4.52 24.51 -1.29
CA ALA A 29 -4.01 24.57 0.07
C ALA A 29 -3.96 23.19 0.76
N ALA A 30 -4.99 22.37 0.57
CA ALA A 30 -5.05 21.02 1.14
C ALA A 30 -3.97 20.10 0.56
N ILE A 31 -3.73 20.16 -0.75
CA ILE A 31 -2.68 19.38 -1.42
C ILE A 31 -1.29 19.85 -1.01
N LEU A 32 -1.05 21.17 -1.03
CA LEU A 32 0.23 21.72 -0.57
C LEU A 32 0.51 21.34 0.87
N ALA A 33 -0.50 21.30 1.75
CA ALA A 33 -0.32 20.85 3.11
C ALA A 33 0.12 19.38 3.19
N VAL A 34 -0.44 18.49 2.36
CA VAL A 34 -0.03 17.07 2.29
C VAL A 34 1.39 16.95 1.76
N ASP A 35 1.71 17.61 0.64
CA ASP A 35 3.01 17.51 -0.03
C ASP A 35 4.12 18.11 0.84
N ILE A 36 3.91 19.30 1.41
CA ILE A 36 4.87 19.96 2.30
C ILE A 36 5.08 19.15 3.58
N ALA A 37 4.01 18.68 4.23
CA ALA A 37 4.15 17.89 5.46
C ALA A 37 4.87 16.56 5.20
N GLY A 38 4.56 15.90 4.08
CA GLY A 38 5.18 14.66 3.67
C GLY A 38 6.67 14.82 3.34
N LEU A 39 7.02 15.79 2.50
CA LEU A 39 8.41 16.11 2.15
C LEU A 39 9.21 16.60 3.36
N ALA A 40 8.62 17.42 4.23
CA ALA A 40 9.28 17.86 5.46
C ALA A 40 9.52 16.69 6.43
N GLY A 41 8.55 15.79 6.60
CA GLY A 41 8.69 14.60 7.42
C GLY A 41 9.77 13.65 6.90
N LEU A 42 9.80 13.43 5.58
CA LEU A 42 10.80 12.58 4.93
C LEU A 42 12.20 13.20 4.97
N GLY A 43 12.28 14.51 4.68
CA GLY A 43 13.53 15.28 4.78
C GLY A 43 14.09 15.26 6.21
N LEU A 44 13.24 15.44 7.22
CA LEU A 44 13.63 15.35 8.63
C LEU A 44 14.15 13.94 8.96
N ALA A 45 13.46 12.89 8.53
CA ALA A 45 13.90 11.52 8.75
C ALA A 45 15.28 11.25 8.12
N ILE A 46 15.50 11.73 6.89
CA ILE A 46 16.80 11.62 6.22
C ILE A 46 17.86 12.41 6.98
N VAL A 47 17.60 13.66 7.37
CA VAL A 47 18.54 14.47 8.16
C VAL A 47 18.92 13.78 9.46
N VAL A 48 17.95 13.20 10.19
CA VAL A 48 18.22 12.42 11.40
C VAL A 48 19.16 11.26 11.11
N VAL A 49 18.91 10.49 10.04
CA VAL A 49 19.81 9.42 9.62
C VAL A 49 21.22 9.96 9.32
N GLN A 50 21.34 11.06 8.58
CA GLN A 50 22.64 11.65 8.23
C GLN A 50 23.40 12.21 9.42
N THR A 51 22.72 12.72 10.46
CA THR A 51 23.40 13.21 11.68
C THR A 51 24.12 12.10 12.46
N LEU A 52 23.79 10.84 12.18
CA LEU A 52 24.44 9.68 12.78
C LEU A 52 25.67 9.22 11.97
N ASP A 53 26.03 9.94 10.90
CA ASP A 53 27.15 9.60 10.03
C ASP A 53 28.42 10.31 10.55
N PRO A 54 29.43 9.57 11.05
CA PRO A 54 30.67 10.16 11.54
C PRO A 54 31.49 10.86 10.44
N ALA A 55 31.21 10.59 9.15
CA ALA A 55 31.84 11.27 8.02
C ALA A 55 31.15 12.60 7.63
N GLY A 56 30.07 12.98 8.32
CA GLY A 56 29.36 14.25 8.10
C GLY A 56 28.15 14.19 7.16
N GLY A 57 27.77 12.99 6.68
CA GLY A 57 26.54 12.76 5.92
C GLY A 57 26.44 13.53 4.59
N LEU A 58 25.27 13.44 3.95
CA LEU A 58 25.00 14.23 2.74
C LEU A 58 24.79 15.72 3.07
N PRO A 59 25.25 16.65 2.20
CA PRO A 59 24.89 18.06 2.34
C PRO A 59 23.37 18.26 2.27
N PHE A 60 22.87 19.38 2.81
CA PHE A 60 21.43 19.68 2.86
C PHE A 60 20.73 19.52 1.50
N GLY A 61 21.36 19.99 0.42
CA GLY A 61 20.87 19.82 -0.96
C GLY A 61 20.74 18.34 -1.37
N GLY A 62 21.70 17.49 -0.99
CA GLY A 62 21.64 16.05 -1.26
C GLY A 62 20.54 15.35 -0.45
N SER A 63 20.38 15.72 0.82
CA SER A 63 19.32 15.16 1.67
C SER A 63 17.91 15.53 1.20
N THR A 64 17.72 16.77 0.74
CA THR A 64 16.45 17.24 0.18
C THR A 64 16.17 16.62 -1.19
N ALA A 65 17.19 16.46 -2.05
CA ALA A 65 17.05 15.75 -3.31
C ALA A 65 16.63 14.28 -3.11
N LEU A 66 17.27 13.56 -2.16
CA LEU A 66 16.92 12.18 -1.82
C LEU A 66 15.48 12.08 -1.29
N ALA A 67 15.04 13.02 -0.45
CA ALA A 67 13.66 13.07 0.03
C ALA A 67 12.68 13.22 -1.14
N GLY A 68 12.97 14.14 -2.07
CA GLY A 68 12.15 14.36 -3.26
C GLY A 68 12.11 13.13 -4.18
N GLN A 69 13.24 12.48 -4.41
CA GLN A 69 13.32 11.25 -5.20
C GLN A 69 12.52 10.10 -4.58
N LEU A 70 12.66 9.87 -3.27
CA LEU A 70 11.87 8.85 -2.54
C LEU A 70 10.38 9.17 -2.54
N TRP A 71 10.02 10.45 -2.44
CA TRP A 71 8.63 10.90 -2.56
C TRP A 71 8.05 10.57 -3.93
N LEU A 72 8.75 10.90 -5.02
CA LEU A 72 8.32 10.57 -6.38
C LEU A 72 8.27 9.05 -6.63
N LEU A 73 9.26 8.31 -6.13
CA LEU A 73 9.33 6.85 -6.26
C LEU A 73 8.15 6.17 -5.56
N ALA A 74 7.77 6.64 -4.37
CA ALA A 74 6.58 6.17 -3.65
C ALA A 74 5.25 6.50 -4.34
N GLN A 75 5.27 7.35 -5.36
CA GLN A 75 4.11 7.62 -6.20
C GLN A 75 4.14 6.85 -7.53
N GLY A 76 5.07 5.91 -7.70
CA GLY A 76 5.24 5.14 -8.92
C GLY A 76 6.17 5.80 -9.94
N GLY A 77 6.97 6.78 -9.52
CA GLY A 77 8.03 7.37 -10.33
C GLY A 77 9.13 6.39 -10.74
N GLU A 78 10.00 6.85 -11.61
CA GLU A 78 11.17 6.13 -12.10
C GLU A 78 12.40 7.01 -11.99
N LEU A 79 13.47 6.42 -11.46
CA LEU A 79 14.77 7.05 -11.32
C LEU A 79 15.76 6.26 -12.19
N GLU A 80 16.31 6.89 -13.21
CA GLU A 80 17.37 6.34 -14.03
C GLU A 80 18.70 6.45 -13.27
N LEU A 81 19.26 5.30 -12.93
CA LEU A 81 20.58 5.19 -12.34
C LEU A 81 21.57 4.74 -13.41
N GLY A 82 22.87 4.91 -13.17
CA GLY A 82 23.90 4.34 -14.05
C GLY A 82 23.83 2.82 -14.17
N SER A 83 23.16 2.14 -13.24
CA SER A 83 22.89 0.70 -13.23
C SER A 83 21.56 0.29 -13.88
N GLY A 84 20.82 1.23 -14.48
CA GLY A 84 19.50 1.02 -15.07
C GLY A 84 18.36 1.68 -14.27
N PRO A 85 17.10 1.46 -14.68
CA PRO A 85 15.94 2.11 -14.08
C PRO A 85 15.58 1.52 -12.72
N LEU A 86 15.48 2.39 -11.72
CA LEU A 86 14.95 2.09 -10.39
C LEU A 86 13.46 2.41 -10.36
N VAL A 87 12.69 1.35 -10.20
CA VAL A 87 11.23 1.31 -10.27
C VAL A 87 10.74 0.41 -9.15
N LEU A 88 10.64 0.93 -7.92
CA LEU A 88 10.11 0.16 -6.80
C LEU A 88 9.51 1.12 -5.78
N ALA A 89 8.18 1.19 -5.74
CA ALA A 89 7.49 2.09 -4.81
C ALA A 89 7.55 1.51 -3.39
N PRO A 90 8.11 2.24 -2.39
CA PRO A 90 8.04 1.83 -1.00
C PRO A 90 6.59 1.94 -0.52
N LEU A 91 5.92 0.79 -0.37
CA LEU A 91 4.47 0.75 -0.20
C LEU A 91 4.00 1.41 1.09
N LEU A 92 4.81 1.40 2.16
CA LEU A 92 4.41 2.08 3.40
C LEU A 92 4.37 3.61 3.20
N LEU A 93 5.33 4.17 2.47
CA LEU A 93 5.32 5.58 2.11
C LEU A 93 4.18 5.89 1.15
N THR A 94 3.95 5.03 0.15
CA THR A 94 2.84 5.11 -0.80
C THR A 94 1.48 5.18 -0.07
N LEU A 95 1.29 4.33 0.94
CA LEU A 95 0.08 4.31 1.78
C LEU A 95 -0.06 5.59 2.61
N GLY A 96 1.05 6.15 3.12
CA GLY A 96 1.06 7.44 3.81
C GLY A 96 0.61 8.59 2.91
N ILE A 97 1.11 8.64 1.67
CA ILE A 97 0.70 9.61 0.64
C ILE A 97 -0.78 9.44 0.31
N ALA A 98 -1.21 8.21 0.01
CA ALA A 98 -2.60 7.88 -0.30
C ALA A 98 -3.55 8.29 0.84
N TRP A 99 -3.15 8.05 2.09
CA TRP A 99 -3.92 8.46 3.26
C TRP A 99 -4.02 9.98 3.37
N GLY A 100 -2.91 10.71 3.18
CA GLY A 100 -2.90 12.18 3.17
C GLY A 100 -3.82 12.76 2.09
N LEU A 101 -3.72 12.25 0.85
CA LEU A 101 -4.56 12.67 -0.27
C LEU A 101 -6.05 12.35 -0.06
N SER A 102 -6.35 11.18 0.51
CA SER A 102 -7.71 10.80 0.90
C SER A 102 -8.27 11.73 1.98
N ARG A 103 -7.45 12.10 2.98
CA ARG A 103 -7.83 13.08 4.01
C ARG A 103 -8.07 14.48 3.43
N ALA A 104 -7.24 14.93 2.49
CA ALA A 104 -7.46 16.18 1.76
C ALA A 104 -8.78 16.16 0.99
N GLY A 105 -9.04 15.09 0.23
CA GLY A 105 -10.31 14.89 -0.48
C GLY A 105 -11.54 14.93 0.44
N ARG A 106 -11.47 14.22 1.58
CA ARG A 106 -12.53 14.28 2.60
C ARG A 106 -12.70 15.67 3.22
N GLY A 107 -11.59 16.36 3.51
CA GLY A 107 -11.60 17.70 4.08
C GLY A 107 -12.29 18.71 3.16
N VAL A 108 -11.92 18.72 1.88
CA VAL A 108 -12.52 19.59 0.85
C VAL A 108 -13.99 19.24 0.61
N ALA A 109 -14.32 17.95 0.49
CA ALA A 109 -15.69 17.51 0.30
C ALA A 109 -16.61 17.92 1.47
N ARG A 110 -16.12 17.82 2.71
CA ARG A 110 -16.85 18.25 3.90
C ARG A 110 -17.01 19.76 3.97
N ALA A 111 -15.94 20.51 3.70
CA ALA A 111 -15.94 21.97 3.80
C ALA A 111 -16.89 22.65 2.80
N HIS A 112 -17.06 22.07 1.62
CA HIS A 112 -17.98 22.56 0.58
C HIS A 112 -19.30 21.78 0.53
N GLU A 113 -19.58 20.92 1.50
CA GLU A 113 -20.81 20.10 1.57
C GLU A 113 -21.10 19.40 0.21
N ILE A 114 -20.06 18.83 -0.40
CA ILE A 114 -20.12 18.30 -1.76
C ILE A 114 -21.12 17.13 -1.82
N THR A 115 -22.16 17.31 -2.61
CA THR A 115 -23.18 16.31 -2.90
C THR A 115 -23.33 16.13 -4.41
N GLY A 116 -23.50 14.88 -4.86
CA GLY A 116 -23.70 14.54 -6.28
C GLY A 116 -22.41 14.35 -7.10
N GLY A 117 -22.55 13.59 -8.19
CA GLY A 117 -21.41 13.11 -9.00
C GLY A 117 -20.63 14.21 -9.71
N ALA A 118 -21.30 15.22 -10.27
CA ALA A 118 -20.63 16.29 -11.01
C ALA A 118 -19.77 17.19 -10.09
N ALA A 119 -20.28 17.53 -8.90
CA ALA A 119 -19.54 18.32 -7.92
C ALA A 119 -18.34 17.53 -7.35
N ALA A 120 -18.54 16.23 -7.09
CA ALA A 120 -17.45 15.34 -6.69
C ALA A 120 -16.37 15.22 -7.78
N ALA A 121 -16.75 15.01 -9.04
CA ALA A 121 -15.81 14.94 -10.16
C ALA A 121 -15.00 16.24 -10.30
N ARG A 122 -15.64 17.40 -10.16
CA ARG A 122 -14.95 18.70 -10.18
C ARG A 122 -13.93 18.82 -9.04
N ALA A 123 -14.29 18.45 -7.81
CA ALA A 123 -13.37 18.51 -6.68
C ALA A 123 -12.20 17.54 -6.81
N VAL A 124 -12.46 16.31 -7.26
CA VAL A 124 -11.41 15.33 -7.56
C VAL A 124 -10.46 15.88 -8.63
N GLY A 125 -11.00 16.43 -9.73
CA GLY A 125 -10.19 17.01 -10.80
C GLY A 125 -9.28 18.16 -10.32
N LEU A 126 -9.80 19.05 -9.47
CA LEU A 126 -9.01 20.16 -8.91
C LEU A 126 -7.88 19.66 -7.98
N LEU A 127 -8.18 18.72 -7.09
CA LEU A 127 -7.22 18.14 -6.15
C LEU A 127 -6.14 17.33 -6.88
N VAL A 128 -6.53 16.48 -7.82
CA VAL A 128 -5.59 15.67 -8.63
C VAL A 128 -4.74 16.58 -9.52
N GLY A 129 -5.34 17.57 -10.16
CA GLY A 129 -4.62 18.52 -10.99
C GLY A 129 -3.59 19.33 -10.20
N ALA A 130 -3.96 19.79 -8.99
CA ALA A 130 -3.04 20.49 -8.11
C ALA A 130 -1.87 19.60 -7.68
N HIS A 131 -2.13 18.35 -7.29
CA HIS A 131 -1.09 17.43 -6.83
C HIS A 131 -0.17 16.98 -7.97
N LEU A 132 -0.73 16.74 -9.15
CA LEU A 132 0.05 16.47 -10.36
C LEU A 132 0.95 17.65 -10.69
N LEU A 133 0.44 18.89 -10.66
CA LEU A 133 1.23 20.08 -10.93
C LEU A 133 2.41 20.22 -9.94
N VAL A 134 2.15 20.08 -8.64
CA VAL A 134 3.20 20.13 -7.60
C VAL A 134 4.25 19.03 -7.82
N SER A 135 3.81 17.81 -8.13
CA SER A 135 4.72 16.67 -8.39
C SER A 135 5.56 16.89 -9.65
N LEU A 136 4.99 17.45 -10.72
CA LEU A 136 5.73 17.77 -11.95
C LEU A 136 6.73 18.91 -11.75
N LEU A 137 6.40 19.90 -10.92
CA LEU A 137 7.36 20.94 -10.52
C LEU A 137 8.52 20.32 -9.74
N LEU A 138 8.24 19.39 -8.82
CA LEU A 138 9.28 18.65 -8.10
C LEU A 138 10.16 17.83 -9.05
N VAL A 139 9.57 17.15 -10.04
CA VAL A 139 10.32 16.46 -11.10
C VAL A 139 11.25 17.43 -11.82
N ALA A 140 10.76 18.59 -12.27
CA ALA A 140 11.57 19.56 -13.01
C ALA A 140 12.75 20.09 -12.17
N VAL A 141 12.53 20.36 -10.87
CA VAL A 141 13.58 20.82 -9.96
C VAL A 141 14.64 19.74 -9.72
N LEU A 142 14.21 18.50 -9.49
CA LEU A 142 15.13 17.39 -9.23
C LEU A 142 15.88 16.96 -10.48
N ASP A 143 15.21 16.86 -11.62
CA ASP A 143 15.84 16.46 -12.89
C ASP A 143 16.91 17.48 -13.32
N ALA A 144 16.68 18.78 -13.09
CA ALA A 144 17.68 19.82 -13.33
C ALA A 144 18.93 19.71 -12.44
N THR A 145 18.87 18.98 -11.31
CA THR A 145 19.97 18.89 -10.33
C THR A 145 20.63 17.51 -10.30
N THR A 146 19.86 16.43 -10.42
CA THR A 146 20.34 15.04 -10.35
C THR A 146 20.28 14.32 -11.68
N GLY A 147 19.43 14.79 -12.61
CA GLY A 147 19.09 14.08 -13.85
C GLY A 147 18.34 12.77 -13.62
N GLY A 148 17.84 12.20 -14.73
CA GLY A 148 17.37 10.82 -14.78
C GLY A 148 15.99 10.58 -14.17
N ILE A 149 15.06 11.53 -14.25
CA ILE A 149 13.68 11.28 -13.77
C ILE A 149 12.74 10.97 -14.93
N GLY A 150 12.16 9.77 -14.93
CA GLY A 150 11.20 9.33 -15.95
C GLY A 150 9.88 10.10 -15.87
N LEU A 151 9.76 11.21 -16.61
CA LEU A 151 8.63 12.14 -16.53
C LEU A 151 7.27 11.47 -16.78
N LEU A 152 7.15 10.72 -17.89
CA LEU A 152 5.87 10.14 -18.31
C LEU A 152 5.36 9.10 -17.30
N ARG A 153 6.26 8.24 -16.82
CA ARG A 153 5.94 7.21 -15.84
C ARG A 153 5.58 7.82 -14.50
N THR A 154 6.33 8.82 -14.06
CA THR A 154 6.05 9.55 -12.82
C THR A 154 4.71 10.27 -12.88
N ALA A 155 4.41 10.96 -13.99
CA ALA A 155 3.11 11.61 -14.19
C ALA A 155 1.95 10.61 -14.14
N ALA A 156 2.11 9.44 -14.76
CA ALA A 156 1.11 8.37 -14.74
C ALA A 156 0.91 7.81 -13.32
N GLY A 157 1.99 7.50 -12.61
CA GLY A 157 1.95 6.98 -11.23
C GLY A 157 1.26 7.95 -10.27
N VAL A 158 1.71 9.21 -10.26
CA VAL A 158 1.12 10.28 -9.44
C VAL A 158 -0.37 10.44 -9.75
N THR A 159 -0.74 10.47 -11.03
CA THR A 159 -2.14 10.63 -11.45
C THR A 159 -3.01 9.47 -10.97
N VAL A 160 -2.55 8.22 -11.16
CA VAL A 160 -3.29 7.03 -10.73
C VAL A 160 -3.45 6.99 -9.22
N LEU A 161 -2.37 7.24 -8.46
CA LEU A 161 -2.41 7.25 -7.00
C LEU A 161 -3.33 8.35 -6.48
N ALA A 162 -3.25 9.56 -7.05
CA ALA A 162 -4.06 10.69 -6.67
C ALA A 162 -5.55 10.47 -6.99
N LEU A 163 -5.88 9.98 -8.20
CA LEU A 163 -7.25 9.66 -8.57
C LEU A 163 -7.87 8.63 -7.63
N ALA A 164 -7.15 7.55 -7.33
CA ALA A 164 -7.62 6.51 -6.43
C ALA A 164 -7.83 7.07 -5.01
N SER A 165 -6.85 7.80 -4.48
CA SER A 165 -6.83 8.25 -3.09
C SER A 165 -7.81 9.39 -2.82
N VAL A 166 -7.74 10.43 -3.65
CA VAL A 166 -8.64 11.58 -3.57
C VAL A 166 -10.06 11.16 -3.91
N GLY A 167 -10.24 10.38 -4.98
CA GLY A 167 -11.54 9.86 -5.39
C GLY A 167 -12.20 9.06 -4.27
N TRP A 168 -11.45 8.18 -3.60
CA TRP A 168 -11.92 7.47 -2.42
C TRP A 168 -12.33 8.41 -1.29
N GLY A 169 -11.50 9.40 -0.97
CA GLY A 169 -11.80 10.38 0.07
C GLY A 169 -13.08 11.17 -0.21
N VAL A 170 -13.19 11.74 -1.41
CA VAL A 170 -14.37 12.51 -1.83
C VAL A 170 -15.61 11.63 -1.90
N ALA A 171 -15.54 10.42 -2.47
CA ALA A 171 -16.68 9.53 -2.62
C ALA A 171 -17.24 9.04 -1.27
N ARG A 172 -16.36 8.81 -0.27
CA ARG A 172 -16.79 8.44 1.08
C ARG A 172 -17.44 9.59 1.83
N GLU A 173 -16.94 10.81 1.66
CA GLU A 173 -17.49 11.96 2.39
C GLU A 173 -18.80 12.47 1.76
N SER A 174 -18.91 12.42 0.44
CA SER A 174 -20.09 12.88 -0.31
C SER A 174 -21.27 11.88 -0.29
N GLY A 175 -21.10 10.71 0.33
CA GLY A 175 -22.11 9.64 0.35
C GLY A 175 -22.29 8.89 -0.98
N LEU A 176 -21.50 9.22 -2.02
CA LEU A 176 -21.56 8.55 -3.33
C LEU A 176 -21.23 7.06 -3.22
N LEU A 177 -20.29 6.71 -2.35
CA LEU A 177 -19.91 5.31 -2.12
C LEU A 177 -21.06 4.51 -1.51
N ASP A 178 -21.78 5.06 -0.53
CA ASP A 178 -22.94 4.39 0.05
C ASP A 178 -24.08 4.28 -0.96
N ALA A 179 -24.36 5.35 -1.71
CA ALA A 179 -25.37 5.34 -2.77
C ALA A 179 -25.06 4.31 -3.87
N LEU A 180 -23.78 4.06 -4.19
CA LEU A 180 -23.37 3.02 -5.13
C LEU A 180 -23.54 1.63 -4.52
N LEU A 181 -23.12 1.43 -3.28
CA LEU A 181 -23.26 0.15 -2.58
C LEU A 181 -24.71 -0.26 -2.35
N ASP A 182 -25.62 0.70 -2.17
CA ASP A 182 -27.05 0.46 -1.99
C ASP A 182 -27.74 0.01 -3.28
N ARG A 183 -27.13 0.23 -4.45
CA ARG A 183 -27.61 -0.28 -5.74
C ARG A 183 -27.18 -1.71 -6.04
N LEU A 184 -26.21 -2.24 -5.27
CA LEU A 184 -25.69 -3.59 -5.47
C LEU A 184 -26.57 -4.64 -4.77
N PRO A 185 -26.49 -5.91 -5.21
CA PRO A 185 -27.17 -7.01 -4.53
C PRO A 185 -26.78 -7.08 -3.04
N GLY A 186 -27.69 -7.55 -2.18
CA GLY A 186 -27.45 -7.61 -0.72
C GLY A 186 -26.19 -8.40 -0.29
N ALA A 187 -25.67 -9.26 -1.16
CA ALA A 187 -24.41 -9.99 -0.96
C ALA A 187 -23.13 -9.14 -1.11
N ALA A 188 -23.19 -7.95 -1.73
CA ALA A 188 -22.02 -7.15 -2.06
C ALA A 188 -21.31 -6.60 -0.82
N ARG A 189 -22.05 -6.06 0.16
CA ARG A 189 -21.45 -5.52 1.40
C ARG A 189 -20.77 -6.63 2.23
N PRO A 190 -21.38 -7.81 2.46
CA PRO A 190 -20.70 -8.95 3.09
C PRO A 190 -19.46 -9.42 2.33
N LEU A 191 -19.57 -9.52 1.00
CA LEU A 191 -18.48 -9.90 0.10
C LEU A 191 -17.26 -8.99 0.26
N LEU A 192 -17.45 -7.67 0.12
CA LEU A 192 -16.37 -6.69 0.23
C LEU A 192 -15.72 -6.68 1.63
N ARG A 193 -16.52 -6.85 2.69
CA ARG A 193 -15.99 -7.00 4.06
C ARG A 193 -15.16 -8.27 4.21
N GLY A 194 -15.61 -9.38 3.61
CA GLY A 194 -14.87 -10.64 3.59
C GLY A 194 -13.53 -10.52 2.88
N VAL A 195 -13.53 -9.95 1.67
CA VAL A 195 -12.30 -9.71 0.89
C VAL A 195 -11.32 -8.83 1.68
N LEU A 196 -11.79 -7.73 2.26
CA LEU A 196 -10.94 -6.85 3.07
C LEU A 196 -10.36 -7.58 4.31
N ALA A 197 -11.19 -8.33 5.04
CA ALA A 197 -10.75 -9.09 6.21
C ALA A 197 -9.73 -10.17 5.83
N GLY A 198 -9.96 -10.89 4.74
CA GLY A 198 -9.03 -11.89 4.21
C GLY A 198 -7.71 -11.28 3.77
N LEU A 199 -7.74 -10.14 3.07
CA LEU A 199 -6.53 -9.43 2.64
C LEU A 199 -5.70 -8.95 3.83
N LEU A 200 -6.34 -8.35 4.84
CA LEU A 200 -5.67 -7.92 6.06
C LEU A 200 -5.08 -9.10 6.83
N ALA A 201 -5.79 -10.23 6.90
CA ALA A 201 -5.28 -11.45 7.53
C ALA A 201 -4.07 -12.01 6.78
N ALA A 202 -4.12 -12.07 5.44
CA ALA A 202 -2.99 -12.49 4.61
C ALA A 202 -1.76 -11.60 4.86
N LEU A 203 -1.94 -10.28 4.84
CA LEU A 203 -0.84 -9.34 5.05
C LEU A 203 -0.28 -9.42 6.47
N ALA A 204 -1.12 -9.59 7.49
CA ALA A 204 -0.66 -9.77 8.86
C ALA A 204 0.19 -11.04 9.01
N LEU A 205 -0.28 -12.16 8.44
CA LEU A 205 0.46 -13.43 8.48
C LEU A 205 1.76 -13.37 7.68
N CYS A 206 1.76 -12.81 6.47
CA CYS A 206 2.97 -12.61 5.68
C CYS A 206 3.97 -11.69 6.38
N THR A 207 3.50 -10.62 7.02
CA THR A 207 4.37 -9.72 7.82
C THR A 207 4.97 -10.46 9.00
N ALA A 208 4.22 -11.34 9.66
CA ALA A 208 4.74 -12.19 10.72
C ALA A 208 5.83 -13.16 10.20
N VAL A 209 5.64 -13.73 9.01
CA VAL A 209 6.67 -14.56 8.36
C VAL A 209 7.94 -13.75 8.07
N VAL A 210 7.82 -12.54 7.54
CA VAL A 210 8.97 -11.63 7.32
C VAL A 210 9.68 -11.34 8.66
N ALA A 211 8.92 -11.03 9.70
CA ALA A 211 9.49 -10.74 11.03
C ALA A 211 10.25 -11.95 11.61
N VAL A 212 9.69 -13.16 11.52
CA VAL A 212 10.37 -14.37 12.01
C VAL A 212 11.63 -14.67 11.20
N ALA A 213 11.60 -14.49 9.87
CA ALA A 213 12.77 -14.67 9.02
C ALA A 213 13.89 -13.68 9.38
N LEU A 214 13.56 -12.39 9.57
CA LEU A 214 14.52 -11.37 10.00
C LEU A 214 15.12 -11.64 11.39
N VAL A 215 14.31 -12.13 12.34
CA VAL A 215 14.80 -12.48 13.68
C VAL A 215 15.70 -13.71 13.65
N SER A 216 15.41 -14.66 12.77
CA SER A 216 16.16 -15.91 12.65
C SER A 216 17.56 -15.72 12.04
N ASP A 217 17.75 -14.72 11.17
CA ASP A 217 19.06 -14.32 10.63
C ASP A 217 19.53 -12.94 11.13
N ALA A 218 19.32 -12.65 12.42
CA ALA A 218 19.73 -11.38 13.00
C ALA A 218 21.25 -11.12 12.90
N GLN A 219 22.06 -12.19 12.91
CA GLN A 219 23.52 -12.09 12.78
C GLN A 219 23.96 -11.80 11.34
N GLY A 220 23.37 -12.46 10.33
CA GLY A 220 23.62 -12.16 8.92
C GLY A 220 23.17 -10.74 8.56
N TYR A 221 21.99 -10.31 9.06
CA TYR A 221 21.52 -8.93 8.94
C TYR A 221 22.52 -7.94 9.53
N ALA A 222 23.02 -8.18 10.75
CA ALA A 222 23.99 -7.30 11.41
C ALA A 222 25.33 -7.24 10.65
N ALA A 223 25.79 -8.36 10.08
CA ALA A 223 27.02 -8.43 9.30
C ALA A 223 26.89 -7.67 7.96
N LEU A 224 25.79 -7.87 7.23
CA LEU A 224 25.49 -7.15 5.98
C LEU A 224 25.27 -5.65 6.21
N SER A 225 24.54 -5.29 7.27
CA SER A 225 24.37 -3.89 7.66
C SER A 225 25.70 -3.25 8.06
N GLY A 226 26.61 -4.00 8.70
CA GLY A 226 27.93 -3.53 9.09
C GLY A 226 28.88 -3.35 7.90
N SER A 227 28.78 -4.18 6.87
CA SER A 227 29.64 -4.08 5.67
C SER A 227 29.21 -2.97 4.71
N LEU A 228 27.92 -2.63 4.67
CA LEU A 228 27.36 -1.57 3.82
C LEU A 228 27.49 -0.16 4.41
N GLY A 229 27.91 -0.07 5.67
CA GLY A 229 28.13 1.18 6.35
C GLY A 229 28.25 0.94 7.83
N GLY A 230 29.47 0.66 8.31
CA GLY A 230 29.81 0.41 9.71
C GLY A 230 29.59 1.60 10.67
N ALA A 231 28.73 2.55 10.29
CA ALA A 231 28.31 3.71 11.05
C ALA A 231 26.82 3.64 11.43
N ALA A 232 26.44 4.29 12.53
CA ALA A 232 25.06 4.31 13.03
C ALA A 232 24.04 4.85 12.01
N ALA A 233 24.44 5.78 11.13
CA ALA A 233 23.62 6.28 10.02
C ALA A 233 23.25 5.18 9.01
N GLY A 234 24.21 4.36 8.58
CA GLY A 234 23.96 3.28 7.63
C GLY A 234 22.92 2.30 8.17
N ALA A 235 23.10 1.86 9.43
CA ALA A 235 22.15 0.99 10.10
C ALA A 235 20.75 1.63 10.24
N ALA A 236 20.67 2.89 10.66
CA ALA A 236 19.39 3.60 10.83
C ALA A 236 18.66 3.80 9.48
N GLY A 237 19.40 4.16 8.42
CA GLY A 237 18.86 4.31 7.07
C GLY A 237 18.34 3.01 6.50
N LEU A 238 19.09 1.91 6.68
CA LEU A 238 18.68 0.58 6.21
C LEU A 238 17.48 0.04 6.99
N LEU A 239 17.39 0.28 8.30
CA LEU A 239 16.20 -0.01 9.10
C LEU A 239 14.98 0.80 8.62
N GLY A 240 15.16 2.10 8.38
CA GLY A 240 14.10 2.96 7.86
C GLY A 240 13.59 2.48 6.49
N LEU A 241 14.50 2.18 5.56
CA LEU A 241 14.15 1.61 4.27
C LEU A 241 13.48 0.24 4.41
N GLY A 242 13.96 -0.59 5.33
CA GLY A 242 13.39 -1.89 5.66
C GLY A 242 11.93 -1.80 6.08
N LEU A 243 11.61 -0.83 6.95
CA LEU A 243 10.24 -0.54 7.36
C LEU A 243 9.39 -0.03 6.20
N LEU A 244 9.94 0.86 5.36
CA LEU A 244 9.21 1.40 4.21
C LEU A 244 8.84 0.33 3.18
N LEU A 245 9.71 -0.67 3.00
CA LEU A 245 9.54 -1.81 2.10
C LEU A 245 8.85 -3.00 2.77
N LEU A 246 8.48 -2.93 4.05
CA LEU A 246 7.84 -4.05 4.75
C LEU A 246 6.58 -4.56 4.05
N PRO A 247 5.66 -3.70 3.54
CA PRO A 247 4.50 -4.19 2.81
C PRO A 247 4.89 -4.82 1.44
N ASN A 248 5.97 -4.36 0.81
CA ASN A 248 6.51 -4.99 -0.41
C ASN A 248 7.00 -6.40 -0.09
N ALA A 249 7.76 -6.56 1.00
CA ALA A 249 8.24 -7.86 1.47
C ALA A 249 7.08 -8.80 1.83
N SER A 250 6.04 -8.31 2.51
CA SER A 250 4.85 -9.12 2.82
C SER A 250 4.11 -9.57 1.56
N ALA A 251 4.03 -8.74 0.52
CA ALA A 251 3.47 -9.13 -0.77
C ALA A 251 4.35 -10.17 -1.49
N ALA A 252 5.67 -10.04 -1.45
CA ALA A 252 6.58 -11.06 -1.98
C ALA A 252 6.42 -12.41 -1.25
N VAL A 253 6.30 -12.39 0.08
CA VAL A 253 6.01 -13.58 0.90
C VAL A 253 4.63 -14.17 0.58
N LEU A 254 3.65 -13.36 0.19
CA LEU A 254 2.37 -13.90 -0.27
C LEU A 254 2.54 -14.72 -1.57
N GLY A 255 3.45 -14.32 -2.47
CA GLY A 255 3.84 -15.12 -3.63
C GLY A 255 4.53 -16.43 -3.26
N LEU A 256 5.43 -16.40 -2.27
CA LEU A 256 6.04 -17.60 -1.68
C LEU A 256 4.97 -18.54 -1.12
N ALA A 257 4.11 -18.02 -0.23
CA ALA A 257 3.05 -18.77 0.44
C ALA A 257 2.03 -19.37 -0.53
N ALA A 258 1.72 -18.67 -1.62
CA ALA A 258 0.84 -19.18 -2.65
C ALA A 258 1.49 -20.26 -3.53
N GLY A 259 2.82 -20.36 -3.53
CA GLY A 259 3.60 -21.35 -4.29
C GLY A 259 4.51 -20.80 -5.39
N PRO A 260 4.11 -19.79 -6.19
CA PRO A 260 4.93 -19.25 -7.27
C PRO A 260 6.30 -18.69 -6.83
N GLY A 261 6.44 -18.30 -5.56
CA GLY A 261 7.67 -17.70 -5.06
C GLY A 261 7.75 -16.20 -5.29
N PHE A 262 8.95 -15.64 -5.12
CA PHE A 262 9.29 -14.28 -5.50
C PHE A 262 10.72 -14.18 -6.03
N HIS A 263 10.97 -13.11 -6.79
CA HIS A 263 12.24 -12.80 -7.40
C HIS A 263 12.92 -11.64 -6.69
N VAL A 264 14.25 -11.72 -6.59
CA VAL A 264 15.11 -10.62 -6.12
C VAL A 264 16.30 -10.51 -7.06
N GLY A 265 16.03 -9.92 -8.21
CA GLY A 265 16.88 -10.04 -9.37
C GLY A 265 16.53 -11.24 -10.24
N THR A 266 17.04 -11.25 -11.48
CA THR A 266 16.72 -12.26 -12.50
C THR A 266 17.35 -13.63 -12.21
N GLY A 267 18.40 -13.68 -11.39
CA GLY A 267 19.09 -14.91 -10.98
C GLY A 267 18.60 -15.51 -9.65
N THR A 268 17.73 -14.83 -8.91
CA THR A 268 17.31 -15.26 -7.57
C THR A 268 15.82 -15.49 -7.50
N LEU A 269 15.45 -16.74 -7.21
CA LEU A 269 14.07 -17.18 -7.01
C LEU A 269 13.98 -17.92 -5.68
N VAL A 270 13.06 -17.48 -4.84
CA VAL A 270 12.72 -18.17 -3.59
C VAL A 270 11.30 -18.69 -3.71
N SER A 271 11.14 -20.02 -3.77
CA SER A 271 9.86 -20.71 -3.82
C SER A 271 9.84 -21.87 -2.83
N VAL A 272 8.64 -22.31 -2.47
CA VAL A 272 8.39 -23.56 -1.73
C VAL A 272 8.77 -24.81 -2.52
N HIS A 273 8.97 -24.71 -3.84
CA HIS A 273 9.40 -25.80 -4.70
C HIS A 273 10.92 -25.83 -4.95
N GLY A 274 11.64 -24.80 -4.52
CA GLY A 274 13.09 -24.68 -4.73
C GLY A 274 13.61 -23.25 -4.55
N VAL A 275 14.90 -23.15 -4.24
CA VAL A 275 15.62 -21.89 -4.07
C VAL A 275 16.78 -21.84 -5.07
N THR A 276 16.81 -20.79 -5.89
CA THR A 276 17.94 -20.45 -6.77
C THR A 276 18.49 -19.11 -6.33
N LEU A 277 19.80 -19.01 -6.11
CA LEU A 277 20.45 -17.78 -5.65
C LEU A 277 21.44 -17.33 -6.73
N GLY A 278 21.23 -16.11 -7.23
CA GLY A 278 22.17 -15.38 -8.07
C GLY A 278 22.88 -14.28 -7.28
N ALA A 279 23.59 -13.39 -7.99
CA ALA A 279 24.12 -12.18 -7.35
C ALA A 279 22.96 -11.25 -6.99
N VAL A 280 22.75 -11.04 -5.68
CA VAL A 280 21.68 -10.19 -5.12
C VAL A 280 22.29 -8.88 -4.61
N PRO A 281 21.60 -7.72 -4.71
CA PRO A 281 22.08 -6.49 -4.09
C PRO A 281 22.30 -6.69 -2.61
N ALA A 282 23.33 -6.05 -2.07
CA ALA A 282 23.52 -5.98 -0.64
C ALA A 282 22.47 -5.02 -0.03
N LEU A 283 21.26 -5.53 0.20
CA LEU A 283 20.23 -4.88 1.02
C LEU A 283 20.01 -5.75 2.26
N PRO A 284 20.06 -5.22 3.49
CA PRO A 284 19.93 -6.03 4.70
C PRO A 284 18.60 -6.80 4.81
N LEU A 285 17.51 -6.27 4.24
CA LEU A 285 16.24 -7.01 4.11
C LEU A 285 16.40 -8.37 3.40
N LEU A 286 17.42 -8.49 2.55
CA LEU A 286 17.74 -9.68 1.78
C LEU A 286 18.68 -10.63 2.53
N ALA A 287 19.19 -10.25 3.72
CA ALA A 287 19.85 -11.17 4.63
C ALA A 287 18.90 -12.30 5.06
N ALA A 288 17.60 -12.00 5.19
CA ALA A 288 16.57 -12.98 5.49
C ALA A 288 16.25 -13.95 4.34
N LEU A 289 16.95 -13.86 3.20
CA LEU A 289 16.85 -14.88 2.16
C LEU A 289 17.49 -16.18 2.64
N PRO A 290 17.02 -17.35 2.19
CA PRO A 290 17.68 -18.61 2.49
C PRO A 290 19.14 -18.57 2.04
N ASP A 291 20.04 -18.91 2.93
CA ASP A 291 21.50 -19.03 2.72
C ASP A 291 21.89 -20.37 2.09
N THR A 292 20.94 -21.31 2.06
CA THR A 292 21.07 -22.63 1.43
C THR A 292 20.00 -22.82 0.36
N GLN A 293 20.23 -23.77 -0.56
CA GLN A 293 19.22 -24.16 -1.55
C GLN A 293 18.08 -25.00 -0.95
N ALA A 294 18.11 -25.27 0.36
CA ALA A 294 17.04 -25.97 1.05
C ALA A 294 15.85 -25.03 1.30
N VAL A 295 14.63 -25.52 1.06
CA VAL A 295 13.41 -24.77 1.36
C VAL A 295 13.26 -24.64 2.88
N PRO A 296 13.25 -23.43 3.45
CA PRO A 296 13.10 -23.27 4.89
C PRO A 296 11.74 -23.81 5.38
N LEU A 297 11.71 -24.40 6.58
CA LEU A 297 10.46 -24.87 7.19
C LEU A 297 9.40 -23.75 7.26
N ILE A 298 9.82 -22.50 7.50
CA ILE A 298 8.90 -21.37 7.53
C ILE A 298 8.26 -21.08 6.17
N ALA A 299 8.98 -21.30 5.06
CA ALA A 299 8.42 -21.19 3.72
C ALA A 299 7.34 -22.27 3.49
N PHE A 300 7.61 -23.50 3.95
CA PHE A 300 6.63 -24.59 3.90
C PHE A 300 5.38 -24.30 4.76
N VAL A 301 5.56 -23.88 6.02
CA VAL A 301 4.44 -23.52 6.91
C VAL A 301 3.63 -22.34 6.36
N SER A 302 4.28 -21.40 5.66
CA SER A 302 3.60 -20.26 5.06
C SER A 302 2.57 -20.64 3.98
N GLN A 303 2.62 -21.86 3.43
CA GLN A 303 1.61 -22.35 2.48
C GLN A 303 0.17 -22.37 3.03
N ALA A 304 0.02 -22.32 4.36
CA ALA A 304 -1.29 -22.21 5.00
C ALA A 304 -1.91 -20.80 4.85
N VAL A 305 -1.12 -19.75 4.56
CA VAL A 305 -1.58 -18.35 4.60
C VAL A 305 -2.77 -18.07 3.65
N PRO A 306 -2.74 -18.46 2.35
CA PRO A 306 -3.88 -18.20 1.46
C PRO A 306 -5.16 -18.89 1.92
N ALA A 307 -5.05 -20.11 2.46
CA ALA A 307 -6.18 -20.86 3.00
C ALA A 307 -6.74 -20.18 4.27
N LEU A 308 -5.88 -19.78 5.21
CA LEU A 308 -6.28 -19.06 6.42
C LEU A 308 -6.94 -17.71 6.09
N ALA A 309 -6.42 -16.98 5.11
CA ALA A 309 -7.02 -15.74 4.62
C ALA A 309 -8.41 -16.00 4.01
N GLY A 310 -8.56 -17.10 3.26
CA GLY A 310 -9.86 -17.57 2.77
C GLY A 310 -10.83 -17.92 3.89
N LEU A 311 -10.39 -18.61 4.94
CA LEU A 311 -11.23 -18.90 6.11
C LEU A 311 -11.74 -17.60 6.77
N VAL A 312 -10.86 -16.62 6.99
CA VAL A 312 -11.24 -15.32 7.56
C VAL A 312 -12.23 -14.59 6.66
N ALA A 313 -12.00 -14.59 5.35
CA ALA A 313 -12.91 -14.00 4.38
C ALA A 313 -14.29 -14.67 4.43
N GLY A 314 -14.33 -16.01 4.37
CA GLY A 314 -15.56 -16.80 4.41
C GLY A 314 -16.34 -16.65 5.72
N ILE A 315 -15.67 -16.70 6.88
CA ILE A 315 -16.30 -16.46 8.19
C ILE A 315 -16.94 -15.07 8.20
N THR A 316 -16.23 -14.06 7.71
CA THR A 316 -16.73 -12.69 7.66
C THR A 316 -17.94 -12.58 6.72
N VAL A 317 -17.90 -13.17 5.53
CA VAL A 317 -19.05 -13.23 4.62
C VAL A 317 -20.24 -13.87 5.31
N GLY A 318 -20.09 -15.09 5.86
CA GLY A 318 -21.19 -15.84 6.47
C GLY A 318 -21.82 -15.14 7.67
N ARG A 319 -21.04 -14.40 8.47
CA ARG A 319 -21.52 -13.62 9.63
C ARG A 319 -22.35 -12.40 9.24
N TRP A 320 -21.98 -11.73 8.15
CA TRP A 320 -22.65 -10.50 7.69
C TRP A 320 -23.71 -10.77 6.63
N PHE A 321 -23.87 -12.02 6.19
CA PHE A 321 -24.85 -12.42 5.19
C PHE A 321 -26.27 -12.34 5.76
N THR A 322 -27.15 -11.56 5.15
CA THR A 322 -28.50 -11.31 5.68
C THR A 322 -29.61 -12.10 4.97
N GLY A 323 -29.43 -12.51 3.71
CA GLY A 323 -30.45 -13.24 2.94
C GLY A 323 -29.95 -14.59 2.42
N GLY A 324 -30.78 -15.64 2.48
CA GLY A 324 -30.46 -16.97 1.94
C GLY A 324 -29.82 -17.96 2.93
N GLY A 325 -29.68 -19.21 2.48
CA GLY A 325 -29.15 -20.35 3.26
C GLY A 325 -27.64 -20.56 3.15
N SER A 326 -27.14 -21.64 3.76
CA SER A 326 -25.70 -21.99 3.80
C SER A 326 -25.08 -22.18 2.42
N VAL A 327 -25.83 -22.72 1.45
CA VAL A 327 -25.35 -22.91 0.06
C VAL A 327 -25.03 -21.57 -0.61
N LEU A 328 -25.92 -20.58 -0.49
CA LEU A 328 -25.70 -19.26 -1.09
C LEU A 328 -24.53 -18.52 -0.40
N ALA A 329 -24.38 -18.69 0.91
CA ALA A 329 -23.21 -18.20 1.63
C ALA A 329 -21.92 -18.87 1.15
N ALA A 330 -21.94 -20.18 0.87
CA ALA A 330 -20.80 -20.91 0.31
C ALA A 330 -20.39 -20.35 -1.06
N LEU A 331 -21.35 -20.14 -1.97
CA LEU A 331 -21.10 -19.56 -3.30
C LEU A 331 -20.54 -18.13 -3.19
N THR A 332 -21.08 -17.33 -2.26
CA THR A 332 -20.54 -15.99 -1.98
C THR A 332 -19.13 -16.06 -1.39
N GLY A 333 -18.84 -17.09 -0.58
CA GLY A 333 -17.50 -17.39 -0.08
C GLY A 333 -16.51 -17.72 -1.20
N ILE A 334 -16.89 -18.55 -2.18
CA ILE A 334 -16.08 -18.80 -3.38
C ILE A 334 -15.75 -17.47 -4.09
N LEU A 335 -16.76 -16.64 -4.33
CA LEU A 335 -16.57 -15.34 -4.96
C LEU A 335 -15.65 -14.44 -4.14
N ALA A 336 -15.73 -14.48 -2.80
CA ALA A 336 -14.84 -13.74 -1.91
C ALA A 336 -13.40 -14.21 -2.03
N GLY A 337 -13.15 -15.52 -2.10
CA GLY A 337 -11.80 -16.06 -2.30
C GLY A 337 -11.24 -15.74 -3.69
N VAL A 338 -12.05 -15.81 -4.74
CA VAL A 338 -11.64 -15.39 -6.09
C VAL A 338 -11.27 -13.92 -6.12
N LEU A 339 -12.12 -13.05 -5.56
CA LEU A 339 -11.82 -11.61 -5.47
C LEU A 339 -10.60 -11.34 -4.59
N LEU A 340 -10.41 -12.08 -3.50
CA LEU A 340 -9.20 -12.00 -2.68
C LEU A 340 -7.96 -12.31 -3.52
N GLY A 341 -7.98 -13.38 -4.33
CA GLY A 341 -6.88 -13.68 -5.25
C GLY A 341 -6.61 -12.58 -6.28
N VAL A 342 -7.65 -11.97 -6.86
CA VAL A 342 -7.50 -10.84 -7.78
C VAL A 342 -6.84 -9.65 -7.08
N VAL A 343 -7.32 -9.26 -5.90
CA VAL A 343 -6.77 -8.12 -5.15
C VAL A 343 -5.35 -8.41 -4.66
N SER A 344 -5.06 -9.66 -4.25
CA SER A 344 -3.71 -10.10 -3.89
C SER A 344 -2.76 -10.06 -5.08
N GLY A 345 -3.18 -10.52 -6.26
CA GLY A 345 -2.38 -10.42 -7.49
C GLY A 345 -2.08 -8.97 -7.88
N ALA A 346 -3.09 -8.08 -7.78
CA ALA A 346 -2.90 -6.65 -8.00
C ALA A 346 -1.93 -6.04 -6.98
N LEU A 347 -2.06 -6.39 -5.69
CA LEU A 347 -1.14 -5.92 -4.66
C LEU A 347 0.31 -6.37 -4.92
N VAL A 348 0.50 -7.63 -5.28
CA VAL A 348 1.81 -8.19 -5.62
C VAL A 348 2.42 -7.50 -6.84
N TRP A 349 1.60 -7.19 -7.84
CA TRP A 349 2.05 -6.44 -9.00
C TRP A 349 2.55 -5.04 -8.64
N VAL A 350 1.79 -4.30 -7.82
CA VAL A 350 2.19 -2.94 -7.35
C VAL A 350 3.38 -3.00 -6.39
N ALA A 351 3.53 -4.08 -5.63
CA ALA A 351 4.63 -4.29 -4.70
C ALA A 351 5.97 -4.60 -5.39
N GLY A 352 5.91 -5.15 -6.61
CA GLY A 352 7.08 -5.51 -7.41
C GLY A 352 7.56 -4.37 -8.32
N GLY A 353 8.68 -4.62 -9.00
CA GLY A 353 9.29 -3.65 -9.89
C GLY A 353 10.70 -4.03 -10.35
N SER A 354 11.54 -3.03 -10.57
CA SER A 354 12.93 -3.17 -11.01
C SER A 354 13.86 -2.34 -10.10
N LEU A 355 15.08 -2.85 -9.86
CA LEU A 355 16.13 -2.12 -9.15
C LEU A 355 17.29 -1.71 -10.08
N GLY A 356 17.20 -2.00 -11.38
CA GLY A 356 18.23 -1.71 -12.38
C GLY A 356 18.12 -2.65 -13.58
N ASP A 357 19.19 -2.76 -14.36
CA ASP A 357 19.23 -3.65 -15.54
C ASP A 357 19.75 -5.05 -15.21
N GLY A 358 19.60 -5.97 -16.18
CA GLY A 358 20.21 -7.30 -16.16
C GLY A 358 19.87 -8.12 -14.92
N ALA A 359 20.83 -8.30 -14.01
CA ALA A 359 20.67 -9.07 -12.80
C ALA A 359 19.59 -8.48 -11.86
N LEU A 360 19.29 -7.18 -11.92
CA LEU A 360 18.39 -6.49 -11.00
C LEU A 360 17.06 -6.04 -11.62
N ALA A 361 16.78 -6.50 -12.83
CA ALA A 361 15.62 -6.09 -13.64
C ALA A 361 14.26 -6.52 -13.08
N GLN A 362 14.23 -7.42 -12.10
CA GLN A 362 12.98 -7.98 -11.60
C GLN A 362 13.01 -8.19 -10.09
N VAL A 363 12.06 -7.58 -9.39
CA VAL A 363 11.83 -7.75 -7.95
C VAL A 363 10.35 -7.95 -7.69
N GLY A 364 10.02 -8.88 -6.80
CA GLY A 364 8.65 -9.18 -6.37
C GLY A 364 8.14 -10.54 -6.86
N ALA A 365 6.89 -10.84 -6.55
CA ALA A 365 6.27 -12.11 -6.91
C ALA A 365 5.54 -12.04 -8.27
N PRO A 366 5.42 -13.18 -9.00
CA PRO A 366 4.70 -13.23 -10.27
C PRO A 366 3.18 -13.05 -10.05
N ALA A 367 2.72 -11.81 -10.22
CA ALA A 367 1.38 -11.36 -9.84
C ALA A 367 0.22 -12.24 -10.30
N VAL A 368 0.21 -12.65 -11.57
CA VAL A 368 -0.88 -13.47 -12.14
C VAL A 368 -0.89 -14.86 -11.51
N ALA A 369 0.27 -15.51 -11.43
CA ALA A 369 0.40 -16.83 -10.83
C ALA A 369 0.03 -16.80 -9.34
N THR A 370 0.49 -15.77 -8.61
CA THR A 370 0.13 -15.58 -7.20
C THR A 370 -1.37 -15.37 -7.03
N GLY A 371 -1.98 -14.52 -7.86
CA GLY A 371 -3.41 -14.25 -7.79
C GLY A 371 -4.28 -15.48 -8.06
N ILE A 372 -3.92 -16.29 -9.07
CA ILE A 372 -4.61 -17.55 -9.39
C ILE A 372 -4.48 -18.55 -8.24
N ALA A 373 -3.27 -18.73 -7.71
CA ALA A 373 -3.03 -19.66 -6.60
C ALA A 373 -3.79 -19.24 -5.33
N VAL A 374 -3.73 -17.96 -4.95
CA VAL A 374 -4.50 -17.43 -3.83
C VAL A 374 -6.00 -17.60 -4.07
N ALA A 375 -6.51 -17.32 -5.27
CA ALA A 375 -7.92 -17.50 -5.60
C ALA A 375 -8.37 -18.96 -5.40
N ALA A 376 -7.57 -19.93 -5.86
CA ALA A 376 -7.88 -21.35 -5.73
C ALA A 376 -7.89 -21.81 -4.26
N GLN A 377 -6.82 -21.51 -3.51
CA GLN A 377 -6.68 -21.93 -2.11
C GLN A 377 -7.70 -21.23 -1.21
N SER A 378 -7.85 -19.91 -1.35
CA SER A 378 -8.76 -19.13 -0.52
C SER A 378 -10.22 -19.33 -0.90
N GLY A 379 -10.56 -19.59 -2.17
CA GLY A 379 -11.92 -19.87 -2.63
C GLY A 379 -12.51 -21.12 -1.98
N LEU A 380 -11.75 -22.21 -1.93
CA LEU A 380 -12.16 -23.46 -1.27
C LEU A 380 -12.38 -23.24 0.23
N ALA A 381 -11.41 -22.60 0.90
CA ALA A 381 -11.49 -22.31 2.33
C ALA A 381 -12.66 -21.38 2.67
N ALA A 382 -12.83 -20.30 1.91
CA ALA A 382 -13.89 -19.31 2.10
C ALA A 382 -15.29 -19.91 1.90
N ALA A 383 -15.45 -20.81 0.92
CA ALA A 383 -16.72 -21.51 0.69
C ALA A 383 -17.18 -22.30 1.93
N LEU A 384 -16.28 -23.14 2.47
CA LEU A 384 -16.56 -23.95 3.65
C LEU A 384 -16.84 -23.07 4.87
N ALA A 385 -15.98 -22.09 5.11
CA ALA A 385 -16.10 -21.16 6.22
C ALA A 385 -17.42 -20.35 6.18
N ALA A 386 -17.81 -19.84 5.02
CA ALA A 386 -19.05 -19.09 4.85
C ALA A 386 -20.29 -19.97 5.05
N ALA A 387 -20.27 -21.19 4.51
CA ALA A 387 -21.35 -22.16 4.67
C ALA A 387 -21.59 -22.50 6.16
N VAL A 388 -20.52 -22.83 6.88
CA VAL A 388 -20.58 -23.21 8.30
C VAL A 388 -20.98 -22.02 9.17
N ALA A 389 -20.39 -20.85 8.94
CA ALA A 389 -20.73 -19.64 9.69
C ALA A 389 -22.21 -19.25 9.51
N ARG A 390 -22.74 -19.39 8.28
CA ARG A 390 -24.16 -19.12 8.00
C ARG A 390 -25.07 -20.18 8.61
N TRP A 391 -24.73 -21.46 8.52
CA TRP A 391 -25.52 -22.54 9.12
C TRP A 391 -25.69 -22.34 10.62
N ARG A 392 -24.60 -22.01 11.34
CA ARG A 392 -24.63 -21.71 12.78
C ARG A 392 -25.40 -20.45 13.16
N ALA A 393 -25.62 -19.54 12.22
CA ALA A 393 -26.41 -18.33 12.47
C ALA A 393 -27.91 -18.55 12.24
N LEU A 394 -28.29 -19.67 11.61
CA LEU A 394 -29.68 -20.03 11.31
C LEU A 394 -30.26 -21.07 12.27
N GLY A 395 -29.41 -21.93 12.86
CA GLY A 395 -29.78 -22.89 13.91
C GLY A 395 -29.59 -22.30 15.29
#